data_AF-F0J9L8-F1
#
_entry.id   AF-F0J9L8-F1
#
_cell.length_a   1.000
_cell.length_b   1.000
_cell.length_c   1.000
_cell.angle_alpha   90.00
_cell.angle_beta   90.00
_cell.angle_gamma   90.00
#
_symmetry.space_group_name_H-M   'P 1'
#
loop_
_entity.id
_entity.type
_entity.pdbx_description
1 polymer ?
#
loop_
_entity_poly.entity_id
_entity_poly.type
_entity_poly.pdbx_seq_one_letter_code
_entity_poly.pdbx_strand_id
1 'polypeptide(L)'
;LFVSPERLPAVMAEAAAMPSVEISKVDLQWVQVLSEGWATPLTGFMREAEFLQSQHFGCYLEGGVTNQSIPIVLAVTTEDMKRLENEPAFALKYNGKVYAVLHQPEFYPHRKEERCSRQFGTSCRGHPYINMIYESGDWLVGGDLEVLERIRWDDGLDEFRLTPKSLEKHSPSLG
;
A
#
# COMPACT_ATOMS: atom_id res chain seq x y z
N LEU A 1 0.59 -9.78 5.33
CA LEU A 1 0.02 -8.74 6.21
C LEU A 1 -1.47 -8.97 6.55
N PHE A 2 -1.98 -10.19 6.37
CA PHE A 2 -3.38 -10.49 6.70
C PHE A 2 -3.58 -10.63 8.22
N VAL A 3 -4.74 -10.18 8.71
CA VAL A 3 -5.19 -10.45 10.08
C VAL A 3 -5.30 -11.96 10.28
N SER A 4 -4.94 -12.45 11.47
CA SER A 4 -5.16 -13.85 11.80
C SER A 4 -6.67 -14.15 11.91
N PRO A 5 -7.14 -15.35 11.51
CA PRO A 5 -8.57 -15.67 11.53
C PRO A 5 -9.25 -15.46 12.89
N GLU A 6 -8.50 -15.63 13.98
CA GLU A 6 -8.99 -15.48 15.36
C GLU A 6 -9.24 -14.01 15.73
N ARG A 7 -8.42 -13.09 15.20
CA ARG A 7 -8.54 -11.65 15.47
C ARG A 7 -9.50 -10.94 14.52
N LEU A 8 -9.80 -11.53 13.36
CA LEU A 8 -10.56 -10.90 12.29
C LEU A 8 -11.91 -10.29 12.74
N PRO A 9 -12.79 -10.99 13.49
CA PRO A 9 -14.07 -10.40 13.90
C PRO A 9 -13.91 -9.16 14.78
N ALA A 10 -12.93 -9.15 15.68
CA ALA A 10 -12.65 -8.02 16.55
C ALA A 10 -12.12 -6.83 15.76
N VAL A 11 -11.12 -7.05 14.89
CA VAL A 11 -10.52 -5.99 14.07
C VAL A 11 -11.55 -5.40 13.09
N MET A 12 -12.43 -6.22 12.51
CA MET A 12 -13.52 -5.72 11.65
C MET A 12 -14.49 -4.81 12.40
N ALA A 13 -14.85 -5.16 13.64
CA ALA A 13 -15.73 -4.34 14.48
C ALA A 13 -15.06 -3.01 14.87
N GLU A 14 -13.79 -3.04 15.24
CA GLU A 14 -13.00 -1.85 15.55
C GLU A 14 -12.85 -0.94 14.32
N ALA A 15 -12.47 -1.51 13.17
CA ALA A 15 -12.26 -0.77 11.92
C ALA A 15 -13.54 -0.10 11.40
N ALA A 16 -14.73 -0.64 11.72
CA ALA A 16 -16.01 -0.01 11.38
C ALA A 16 -16.27 1.31 12.14
N ALA A 17 -15.68 1.46 13.33
CA ALA A 17 -15.80 2.66 14.16
C ALA A 17 -14.65 3.66 13.96
N MET A 18 -13.57 3.26 13.30
CA MET A 18 -12.42 4.11 13.02
C MET A 18 -12.75 5.21 11.99
N PRO A 19 -12.04 6.37 12.05
CA PRO A 19 -12.00 7.25 10.90
C PRO A 19 -11.45 6.49 9.70
N SER A 20 -11.88 6.86 8.49
CA SER A 20 -11.51 6.14 7.27
C SER A 20 -11.07 7.05 6.14
N VAL A 21 -10.29 6.51 5.22
CA VAL A 21 -9.96 7.12 3.92
C VAL A 21 -10.57 6.26 2.82
N GLU A 22 -11.25 6.89 1.87
CA GLU A 22 -11.66 6.22 0.64
C GLU A 22 -10.46 6.17 -0.30
N ILE A 23 -10.04 4.96 -0.65
CA ILE A 23 -8.88 4.72 -1.50
C ILE A 23 -9.31 4.46 -2.95
N SER A 24 -8.42 4.69 -3.90
CA SER A 24 -8.70 4.40 -5.31
C SER A 24 -8.57 2.90 -5.61
N LYS A 25 -8.97 2.51 -6.83
CA LYS A 25 -8.73 1.15 -7.33
C LYS A 25 -7.25 0.80 -7.37
N VAL A 26 -6.37 1.76 -7.73
CA VAL A 26 -4.91 1.53 -7.77
C VAL A 26 -4.34 1.36 -6.37
N ASP A 27 -4.85 2.11 -5.40
CA ASP A 27 -4.44 1.93 -4.01
C ASP A 27 -4.85 0.54 -3.48
N LEU A 28 -6.06 0.06 -3.82
CA LEU A 28 -6.49 -1.29 -3.46
C LEU A 28 -5.60 -2.37 -4.12
N GLN A 29 -5.14 -2.15 -5.35
CA GLN A 29 -4.16 -3.03 -5.99
C GLN A 29 -2.84 -3.05 -5.21
N TRP A 30 -2.37 -1.90 -4.69
CA TRP A 30 -1.19 -1.86 -3.83
C TRP A 30 -1.41 -2.53 -2.48
N VAL A 31 -2.59 -2.40 -1.87
CA VAL A 31 -2.97 -3.18 -0.68
C VAL A 31 -2.89 -4.67 -0.98
N GLN A 32 -3.33 -5.12 -2.16
CA GLN A 32 -3.21 -6.52 -2.56
C GLN A 32 -1.74 -6.96 -2.64
N VAL A 33 -0.90 -6.19 -3.35
CA VAL A 33 0.55 -6.44 -3.49
C VAL A 33 1.21 -6.62 -2.11
N LEU A 34 0.94 -5.69 -1.20
CA LEU A 34 1.47 -5.73 0.17
C LEU A 34 0.93 -6.93 0.96
N SER A 35 -0.38 -7.16 0.92
CA SER A 35 -1.05 -8.19 1.71
C SER A 35 -0.55 -9.61 1.40
N GLU A 36 -0.32 -9.89 0.12
CA GLU A 36 0.10 -11.19 -0.41
C GLU A 36 1.61 -11.43 -0.30
N GLY A 37 2.38 -10.41 0.11
CA GLY A 37 3.81 -10.53 0.38
C GLY A 37 4.72 -10.32 -0.83
N TRP A 38 4.22 -9.76 -1.93
CA TRP A 38 5.04 -9.43 -3.11
C TRP A 38 6.14 -8.42 -2.81
N ALA A 39 5.93 -7.57 -1.80
CA ALA A 39 6.83 -6.52 -1.38
C ALA A 39 7.55 -6.83 -0.05
N THR A 40 7.65 -8.10 0.32
CA THR A 40 8.42 -8.53 1.51
C THR A 40 9.83 -7.92 1.48
N PRO A 41 10.34 -7.33 2.58
CA PRO A 41 9.85 -7.41 3.96
C PRO A 41 8.95 -6.27 4.45
N LEU A 42 8.41 -5.42 3.57
CA LEU A 42 7.60 -4.27 3.99
C LEU A 42 6.41 -4.68 4.88
N THR A 43 6.20 -3.94 5.96
CA THR A 43 5.07 -4.15 6.91
C THR A 43 3.81 -3.37 6.51
N GLY A 44 3.91 -2.47 5.54
CA GLY A 44 2.79 -1.72 4.99
C GLY A 44 3.22 -0.69 3.94
N PHE A 45 2.50 0.42 3.86
CA PHE A 45 2.89 1.51 2.97
C PHE A 45 4.15 2.19 3.52
N MET A 46 5.05 2.59 2.62
CA MET A 46 6.36 3.10 2.99
C MET A 46 6.25 4.36 3.86
N ARG A 47 6.92 4.35 5.01
CA ARG A 47 7.28 5.53 5.82
C ARG A 47 8.31 6.38 5.06
N GLU A 48 8.59 7.60 5.55
CA GLU A 48 9.46 8.53 4.80
C GLU A 48 10.86 7.95 4.58
N ALA A 49 11.42 7.29 5.61
CA ALA A 49 12.74 6.67 5.51
C ALA A 49 12.81 5.60 4.40
N GLU A 50 11.79 4.75 4.31
CA GLU A 50 11.71 3.64 3.34
C GLU A 50 11.50 4.19 1.92
N PHE A 51 10.64 5.21 1.79
CA PHE A 51 10.41 5.94 0.55
C PHE A 51 11.71 6.56 0.02
N LEU A 52 12.46 7.26 0.87
CA LEU A 52 13.74 7.88 0.51
C LEU A 52 14.77 6.82 0.10
N GLN A 53 14.87 5.70 0.83
CA GLN A 53 15.78 4.62 0.47
C GLN A 53 15.43 4.03 -0.91
N SER A 54 14.15 3.79 -1.18
CA SER A 54 13.67 3.32 -2.48
C SER A 54 14.02 4.31 -3.59
N GLN A 55 13.77 5.60 -3.38
CA GLN A 55 14.01 6.67 -4.35
C GLN A 55 15.48 6.91 -4.67
N HIS A 56 16.37 6.81 -3.67
CA HIS A 56 17.78 7.16 -3.84
C HIS A 56 18.68 5.97 -4.13
N PHE A 57 18.35 4.79 -3.60
CA PHE A 57 19.22 3.62 -3.66
C PHE A 57 18.56 2.42 -4.35
N GLY A 58 17.25 2.47 -4.58
CA GLY A 58 16.50 1.34 -5.13
C GLY A 58 16.46 0.12 -4.22
N CYS A 59 16.64 0.33 -2.91
CA CYS A 59 16.76 -0.72 -1.91
C CYS A 59 15.98 -0.37 -0.65
N TYR A 60 15.67 -1.39 0.13
CA TYR A 60 15.25 -1.33 1.52
C TYR A 60 16.37 -1.90 2.39
N LEU A 61 16.80 -1.16 3.41
CA LEU A 61 18.04 -1.42 4.15
C LEU A 61 17.82 -1.95 5.58
N GLU A 62 16.59 -1.99 6.08
CA GLU A 62 16.34 -2.53 7.42
C GLU A 62 16.33 -4.06 7.41
N GLY A 63 17.09 -4.67 8.32
CA GLY A 63 17.22 -6.13 8.41
C GLY A 63 18.07 -6.77 7.29
N GLY A 64 18.70 -5.97 6.43
CA GLY A 64 19.53 -6.41 5.32
C GLY A 64 19.32 -5.56 4.07
N VAL A 65 19.99 -5.87 2.96
CA VAL A 65 19.77 -5.18 1.68
C VAL A 65 18.78 -5.98 0.85
N THR A 66 17.58 -5.42 0.65
CA THR A 66 16.55 -5.98 -0.25
C THR A 66 16.33 -5.02 -1.41
N ASN A 67 16.21 -5.52 -2.64
CA ASN A 67 15.86 -4.67 -3.79
C ASN A 67 14.42 -4.15 -3.61
N GLN A 68 14.25 -2.83 -3.64
CA GLN A 68 12.97 -2.13 -3.55
C GLN A 68 13.05 -0.83 -4.34
N SER A 69 13.01 -0.95 -5.67
CA SER A 69 13.24 0.17 -6.61
C SER A 69 12.00 1.02 -6.91
N ILE A 70 10.82 0.58 -6.44
CA ILE A 70 9.55 1.24 -6.72
C ILE A 70 8.89 1.62 -5.39
N PRO A 71 8.56 2.90 -5.17
CA PRO A 71 7.80 3.31 -4.00
C PRO A 71 6.41 2.67 -3.94
N ILE A 72 6.10 2.06 -2.79
CA ILE A 72 4.76 1.56 -2.47
C ILE A 72 4.20 2.46 -1.37
N VAL A 73 3.45 3.48 -1.78
CA VAL A 73 3.01 4.58 -0.91
C VAL A 73 1.51 4.83 -1.09
N LEU A 74 0.86 5.33 -0.05
CA LEU A 74 -0.53 5.79 -0.09
C LEU A 74 -0.55 7.32 -0.10
N ALA A 75 -1.14 7.93 -1.12
CA ALA A 75 -1.30 9.38 -1.20
C ALA A 75 -2.65 9.81 -0.62
N VAL A 76 -2.65 10.87 0.20
CA VAL A 76 -3.85 11.42 0.84
C VAL A 76 -3.92 12.93 0.64
N THR A 77 -5.14 13.45 0.66
CA THR A 77 -5.39 14.89 0.56
C THR A 77 -4.88 15.62 1.80
N THR A 78 -4.71 16.95 1.71
CA THR A 78 -4.34 17.76 2.88
C THR A 78 -5.46 17.72 3.94
N GLU A 79 -6.71 17.63 3.50
CA GLU A 79 -7.89 17.50 4.35
C GLU A 79 -7.88 16.18 5.13
N ASP A 80 -7.63 15.06 4.46
CA ASP A 80 -7.52 13.75 5.11
C ASP A 80 -6.33 13.67 6.06
N MET A 81 -5.17 14.20 5.66
CA MET A 81 -3.99 14.27 6.53
C MET A 81 -4.33 15.00 7.83
N LYS A 82 -4.89 16.22 7.76
CA LYS A 82 -5.24 17.01 8.96
C LYS A 82 -6.26 16.31 9.86
N ARG A 83 -7.19 15.55 9.27
CA ARG A 83 -8.19 14.79 10.01
C ARG A 83 -7.59 13.59 10.75
N LEU A 84 -6.47 13.04 10.26
CA LEU A 84 -5.92 11.76 10.68
C LEU A 84 -4.56 11.85 11.37
N GLU A 85 -3.87 13.00 11.33
CA GLU A 85 -2.49 13.17 11.83
C GLU A 85 -2.30 12.78 13.30
N ASN A 86 -3.37 12.84 14.11
CA ASN A 86 -3.36 12.50 15.54
C ASN A 86 -4.01 11.14 15.85
N GLU A 87 -4.50 10.43 14.83
CA GLU A 87 -5.17 9.15 15.01
C GLU A 87 -4.13 8.01 15.06
N PRO A 88 -4.21 7.08 16.03
CA PRO A 88 -3.26 5.99 16.13
C PRO A 88 -3.41 4.95 15.01
N ALA A 89 -4.60 4.88 14.41
CA ALA A 89 -4.92 4.02 13.27
C ALA A 89 -6.15 4.53 12.52
N PHE A 90 -6.28 4.18 11.25
CA PHE A 90 -7.48 4.47 10.46
C PHE A 90 -7.77 3.38 9.41
N ALA A 91 -9.03 3.28 9.00
CA ALA A 91 -9.50 2.28 8.06
C ALA A 91 -9.33 2.73 6.59
N LEU A 92 -8.95 1.80 5.71
CA LEU A 92 -8.93 1.98 4.26
C LEU A 92 -10.19 1.39 3.66
N LYS A 93 -10.99 2.23 2.99
CA LYS A 93 -12.26 1.85 2.35
C LYS A 93 -12.17 1.94 0.84
N TYR A 94 -12.74 0.98 0.15
CA TYR A 94 -12.95 1.02 -1.29
C TYR A 94 -14.38 0.62 -1.61
N ASN A 95 -15.10 1.48 -2.33
CA ASN A 95 -16.53 1.36 -2.62
C ASN A 95 -17.35 1.11 -1.34
N GLY A 96 -17.02 1.83 -0.26
CA GLY A 96 -17.71 1.74 1.03
C GLY A 96 -17.42 0.49 1.87
N LYS A 97 -16.61 -0.46 1.36
CA LYS A 97 -16.16 -1.63 2.12
C LYS A 97 -14.79 -1.38 2.75
N VAL A 98 -14.61 -1.75 4.02
CA VAL A 98 -13.30 -1.70 4.69
C VAL A 98 -12.45 -2.90 4.28
N TYR A 99 -11.24 -2.64 3.79
CA TYR A 99 -10.30 -3.68 3.36
C TYR A 99 -9.10 -3.84 4.28
N ALA A 100 -8.65 -2.75 4.91
CA ALA A 100 -7.46 -2.76 5.75
C ALA A 100 -7.52 -1.68 6.83
N VAL A 101 -6.66 -1.82 7.83
CA VAL A 101 -6.36 -0.80 8.83
C VAL A 101 -4.90 -0.42 8.67
N LEU A 102 -4.61 0.89 8.66
CA LEU A 102 -3.25 1.41 8.72
C LEU A 102 -2.99 1.88 10.14
N HIS A 103 -2.01 1.25 10.80
CA HIS A 103 -1.61 1.53 12.17
C HIS A 103 -0.35 2.41 12.21
N GLN A 104 -0.24 3.22 13.27
CA GLN A 104 0.89 4.10 13.52
C GLN A 104 1.25 4.97 12.30
N PRO A 105 0.29 5.74 11.76
CA PRO A 105 0.49 6.46 10.51
C PRO A 105 1.55 7.55 10.65
N GLU A 106 2.37 7.69 9.62
CA GLU A 106 3.37 8.74 9.48
C GLU A 106 3.11 9.51 8.19
N PHE A 107 2.77 10.79 8.32
CA PHE A 107 2.46 11.66 7.20
C PHE A 107 3.68 12.48 6.80
N TYR A 108 4.00 12.50 5.51
CA TYR A 108 5.14 13.25 4.96
C TYR A 108 4.82 13.83 3.58
N PRO A 109 5.52 14.89 3.13
CA PRO A 109 5.20 15.57 1.89
C PRO A 109 5.36 14.70 0.64
N HIS A 110 4.36 14.69 -0.23
CA HIS A 110 4.43 14.03 -1.53
C HIS A 110 5.16 14.94 -2.54
N ARG A 111 6.50 14.90 -2.54
CA ARG A 111 7.34 15.65 -3.49
C ARG A 111 7.24 15.08 -4.91
N LYS A 112 6.09 15.28 -5.56
CA LYS A 112 5.66 14.64 -6.83
C LYS A 112 6.69 14.78 -7.96
N GLU A 113 7.22 15.98 -8.19
CA GLU A 113 8.20 16.20 -9.26
C GLU A 113 9.50 15.42 -9.02
N GLU A 114 10.02 15.46 -7.79
CA GLU A 114 11.22 14.70 -7.39
C GLU A 114 10.97 13.20 -7.53
N ARG A 115 9.85 12.70 -6.98
CA ARG A 115 9.45 11.30 -7.06
C ARG A 115 9.42 10.81 -8.51
N CYS A 116 8.72 11.54 -9.38
CA CYS A 116 8.56 11.15 -10.78
C CYS A 116 9.91 11.15 -11.51
N SER A 117 10.72 12.19 -11.30
CA SER A 117 12.02 12.32 -11.96
C SER A 117 12.97 11.19 -11.59
N ARG A 118 13.00 10.78 -10.32
CA ARG A 118 13.85 9.67 -9.85
C ARG A 118 13.32 8.30 -10.28
N GLN A 119 12.00 8.10 -10.23
CA GLN A 119 11.37 6.80 -10.52
C GLN A 119 11.30 6.50 -12.03
N PHE A 120 11.01 7.51 -12.85
CA PHE A 120 10.78 7.33 -14.29
C PHE A 120 11.86 7.97 -15.18
N GLY A 121 12.80 8.71 -14.62
CA GLY A 121 13.75 9.51 -15.41
C GLY A 121 13.13 10.74 -16.09
N THR A 122 11.87 11.06 -15.77
CA THR A 122 11.14 12.21 -16.32
C THR A 122 9.98 12.60 -15.39
N SER A 123 9.59 13.88 -15.43
CA SER A 123 8.39 14.40 -14.75
C SER A 123 7.26 14.73 -15.73
N CYS A 124 7.34 14.24 -16.97
CA CYS A 124 6.37 14.53 -18.04
C CYS A 124 4.97 14.02 -17.70
N ARG A 125 4.02 14.96 -17.54
CA ARG A 125 2.61 14.67 -17.26
C ARG A 125 1.87 13.96 -18.41
N GLY A 126 2.48 13.83 -19.59
CA GLY A 126 1.96 13.00 -20.67
C GLY A 126 2.08 11.49 -20.40
N HIS A 127 2.93 11.07 -19.45
CA HIS A 127 3.02 9.66 -19.06
C HIS A 127 1.85 9.28 -18.14
N PRO A 128 1.05 8.23 -18.46
CA PRO A 128 -0.19 7.93 -17.75
C PRO A 128 -0.04 7.80 -16.23
N TYR A 129 0.99 7.07 -15.77
CA TYR A 129 1.22 6.88 -14.34
C TYR A 129 1.73 8.15 -13.64
N ILE A 130 2.49 8.99 -14.35
CA ILE A 130 2.97 10.26 -13.79
C ILE A 130 1.78 11.20 -13.61
N ASN A 131 0.87 11.24 -14.57
CA ASN A 131 -0.33 12.04 -14.45
C ASN A 131 -1.16 11.65 -13.21
N MET A 132 -1.33 10.34 -12.97
CA MET A 132 -2.01 9.84 -11.76
C MET A 132 -1.31 10.28 -10.47
N ILE A 133 0.04 10.26 -10.42
CA ILE A 133 0.79 10.76 -9.27
C ILE A 133 0.53 12.26 -9.05
N TYR A 134 0.52 13.06 -10.12
CA TYR A 134 0.24 14.49 -10.01
C TYR A 134 -1.19 14.80 -9.54
N GLU A 135 -2.17 13.99 -9.99
CA GLU A 135 -3.59 14.11 -9.62
C GLU A 135 -3.90 13.57 -8.21
N SER A 136 -3.00 12.77 -7.63
CA SER A 136 -3.14 12.26 -6.26
C SER A 136 -2.91 13.34 -5.19
N GLY A 137 -3.06 12.98 -3.91
CA GLY A 137 -2.86 13.90 -2.79
C GLY A 137 -1.43 14.43 -2.64
N ASP A 138 -1.29 15.54 -1.91
CA ASP A 138 0.00 16.21 -1.65
C ASP A 138 0.75 15.66 -0.44
N TRP A 139 0.14 14.71 0.28
CA TRP A 139 0.74 14.00 1.40
C TRP A 139 0.82 12.52 1.09
N LEU A 140 1.90 11.89 1.56
CA LEU A 140 2.01 10.45 1.64
C LEU A 140 1.82 10.01 3.08
N VAL A 141 1.27 8.83 3.27
CA VAL A 141 1.14 8.20 4.59
C VAL A 141 1.74 6.80 4.55
N GLY A 142 2.71 6.56 5.43
CA GLY A 142 3.29 5.26 5.72
C GLY A 142 2.77 4.70 7.03
N GLY A 143 2.92 3.39 7.24
CA GLY A 143 2.45 2.74 8.46
C GLY A 143 2.35 1.23 8.34
N ASP A 144 2.03 0.57 9.45
CA ASP A 144 1.86 -0.87 9.49
C ASP A 144 0.47 -1.24 8.97
N LEU A 145 0.43 -2.04 7.91
CA LEU A 145 -0.81 -2.38 7.23
C LEU A 145 -1.34 -3.72 7.74
N GLU A 146 -2.59 -3.74 8.18
CA GLU A 146 -3.28 -4.94 8.63
C GLU A 146 -4.51 -5.17 7.72
N VAL A 147 -4.45 -6.20 6.87
CA VAL A 147 -5.45 -6.45 5.81
C VAL A 147 -6.48 -7.48 6.26
N LEU A 148 -7.76 -7.12 6.19
CA LEU A 148 -8.86 -7.87 6.82
C LEU A 148 -9.22 -9.13 6.04
N GLU A 149 -9.17 -9.08 4.72
CA GLU A 149 -9.53 -10.21 3.87
C GLU A 149 -8.71 -10.22 2.58
N ARG A 150 -8.67 -11.40 1.95
CA ARG A 150 -8.07 -11.52 0.63
C ARG A 150 -8.89 -10.72 -0.39
N ILE A 151 -8.21 -9.83 -1.11
CA ILE A 151 -8.82 -9.03 -2.16
C ILE A 151 -9.21 -9.94 -3.32
N ARG A 152 -10.46 -9.80 -3.74
CA ARG A 152 -11.06 -10.41 -4.93
C ARG A 152 -11.63 -9.31 -5.80
N TRP A 153 -11.54 -9.50 -7.10
CA TRP A 153 -12.02 -8.52 -8.07
C TRP A 153 -13.38 -8.89 -8.67
N ASP A 154 -13.80 -10.15 -8.48
CA ASP A 154 -15.09 -10.69 -8.92
C ASP A 154 -15.36 -10.44 -10.43
N ASP A 155 -14.29 -10.41 -11.23
CA ASP A 155 -14.30 -10.17 -12.68
C ASP A 155 -14.17 -11.46 -13.49
N GLY A 156 -14.33 -12.61 -12.85
CA GLY A 156 -14.18 -13.94 -13.44
C GLY A 156 -12.73 -14.40 -13.60
N LEU A 157 -11.74 -13.64 -13.12
CA LEU A 157 -10.32 -13.96 -13.29
C LEU A 157 -9.57 -14.22 -11.96
N ASP A 158 -10.27 -14.24 -10.83
CA ASP A 158 -9.63 -14.42 -9.51
C ASP A 158 -8.91 -15.76 -9.34
N GLU A 159 -9.32 -16.78 -10.10
CA GLU A 159 -8.62 -18.08 -10.12
C GLU A 159 -7.19 -17.99 -10.66
N PHE A 160 -6.92 -17.01 -11.53
CA PHE A 160 -5.58 -16.76 -12.08
C PHE A 160 -4.70 -15.89 -11.17
N ARG A 161 -5.27 -15.25 -10.15
CA ARG A 161 -4.55 -14.37 -9.21
C ARG A 161 -3.95 -15.17 -8.06
N LEU A 162 -2.96 -16.00 -8.38
CA LEU A 162 -2.24 -16.80 -7.41
C LEU A 162 -1.30 -15.92 -6.57
N THR A 163 -1.32 -16.14 -5.25
CA THR A 163 -0.36 -15.50 -4.33
C THR A 163 1.03 -16.13 -4.49
N PRO A 164 2.12 -15.48 -4.05
CA PRO A 164 3.47 -16.06 -4.10
C PRO A 164 3.54 -17.45 -3.47
N LYS A 165 2.95 -17.61 -2.28
CA LYS A 165 2.85 -18.89 -1.57
C LYS A 165 2.07 -19.96 -2.34
N SER A 166 1.05 -19.57 -3.11
CA SER A 166 0.32 -20.50 -3.97
C SER A 166 1.15 -20.88 -5.19
N LEU A 167 1.87 -19.94 -5.80
CA LEU A 167 2.77 -20.21 -6.93
C LEU A 167 3.89 -21.18 -6.54
N GLU A 168 4.52 -20.97 -5.39
CA GLU A 168 5.54 -21.88 -4.84
C GLU A 168 5.01 -23.31 -4.61
N LYS A 169 3.71 -23.50 -4.38
CA LYS A 169 3.11 -24.84 -4.28
C LYS A 169 2.77 -25.45 -5.63
N HIS A 170 2.54 -24.63 -6.66
CA HIS A 170 2.29 -25.10 -8.01
C HIS A 170 3.60 -25.43 -8.75
N SER A 171 4.68 -24.67 -8.53
CA SER A 171 5.99 -24.93 -9.15
C SER A 171 6.62 -26.31 -8.89
N PRO A 172 6.53 -26.94 -7.70
CA PRO A 172 7.08 -28.29 -7.49
C PRO A 172 6.35 -29.39 -8.27
N SER A 173 5.19 -29.10 -8.87
CA SER A 173 4.52 -30.03 -9.78
C SER A 173 5.05 -29.99 -11.22
N LEU A 174 6.03 -29.13 -11.52
CA LEU A 174 6.60 -28.96 -12.86
C LEU A 174 7.96 -29.67 -13.09
N GLY A 175 8.44 -30.48 -12.13
CA GLY A 175 9.62 -31.34 -12.31
C GLY A 175 10.52 -31.43 -11.09
#